data_AF-A0AAV7R3C4-F1
#
_entry.id   AF-A0AAV7R3C4-F1
#
_cell.length_a   1.000
_cell.length_b   1.000
_cell.length_c   1.000
_cell.angle_alpha   90.00
_cell.angle_beta   90.00
_cell.angle_gamma   90.00
#
_symmetry.space_group_name_H-M   'P 1'
#
loop_
_entity.id
_entity.type
_entity.pdbx_description
1 polymer ?
#
loop_
_entity_poly.entity_id
_entity_poly.type
_entity_poly.pdbx_seq_one_letter_code
_entity_poly.pdbx_strand_id
1 'polypeptide(L)'
;MVGYCRQWIPNFSIISKPLTKLTGKEVKDEPYTITLTKEELESFLELKECMCRAPALGMPDYEKPFLLFCHERDACSLSVLTQVHGDANRPVAYFSATLDPVAAALPGCLRAVAAVGQSLSQCEGIVMGYPLTVLVPHSVEILLTRTKTQHMTNARLTKYETIILGSPNVTLKRCTVLNPATLLPIENTEIKDGEEFEHDCLEVTELSTKPRSDIKDTQLKENDYIMFVDGSCLRDLSGTLRAGYAVCTISGIVEASWLEKVFSAQVAELIALTKACHAAVNLKVTIYTDSRYGFGIVHDFGQLWSQRGFMTSSGSPVKNGEQIRDLLHAIQLPLEIAVVKCSAHTRSQDFVSMGNGYADQVARFCALNCISFKEQWELLPQPENDTTLSLALRVVDTLDKLKTLQSHVGKEEKRSWQKMQCVQREDDIWVSREGKLVLPNSLLSQFARLYHGQAHLGRDAMIRSFKIDWFNPKFRHAAEITCHRCVICQQMNAGKGTVVTLSHIGRAGGPFNKIQMDFIEMPVCGGLRYVLVIVCF
;
A
#
# COMPACT_ATOMS: atom_id res chain seq x y z
N MET A 1 1.54 38.01 29.59
CA MET A 1 1.10 39.29 29.00
C MET A 1 0.30 39.08 27.72
N VAL A 2 0.90 38.59 26.63
CA VAL A 2 0.24 38.48 25.31
C VAL A 2 -1.05 37.64 25.34
N GLY A 3 -1.13 36.62 26.21
CA GLY A 3 -2.34 35.82 26.39
C GLY A 3 -3.60 36.61 26.83
N TYR A 4 -3.46 37.72 27.55
CA TYR A 4 -4.58 38.61 27.88
C TYR A 4 -5.11 39.36 26.66
N CYS A 5 -4.22 39.68 25.70
CA CYS A 5 -4.55 40.40 24.48
C CYS A 5 -4.94 39.48 23.31
N ARG A 6 -5.09 38.17 23.54
CA ARG A 6 -5.35 37.20 22.47
C ARG A 6 -6.60 37.52 21.64
N GLN A 7 -7.61 38.14 22.25
CA GLN A 7 -8.87 38.51 21.58
C GLN A 7 -8.71 39.64 20.55
N TRP A 8 -7.57 40.35 20.57
CA TRP A 8 -7.23 41.40 19.60
C TRP A 8 -6.27 40.93 18.50
N ILE A 9 -5.72 39.72 18.63
CA ILE A 9 -4.66 39.23 17.75
C ILE A 9 -5.26 38.18 16.79
N PRO A 10 -5.37 38.47 15.48
CA PRO A 10 -5.72 37.44 14.51
C PRO A 10 -4.65 36.35 14.50
N ASN A 11 -5.04 35.10 14.29
CA ASN A 11 -4.12 33.97 14.17
C ASN A 11 -3.22 33.71 15.40
N PHE A 12 -3.58 34.21 16.59
CA PHE A 12 -2.74 34.15 17.79
C PHE A 12 -2.16 32.76 18.08
N SER A 13 -2.95 31.68 17.96
CA SER A 13 -2.50 30.32 18.22
C SER A 13 -1.50 29.77 17.22
N ILE A 14 -1.49 30.27 15.98
CA ILE A 14 -0.49 29.91 14.98
C ILE A 14 0.82 30.63 15.30
N ILE A 15 0.76 31.94 15.50
CA ILE A 15 1.93 32.79 15.76
C ILE A 15 2.61 32.38 17.08
N SER A 16 1.85 32.06 18.13
CA SER A 16 2.42 31.66 19.43
C SER A 16 2.85 30.18 19.50
N LYS A 17 2.56 29.37 18.48
CA LYS A 17 2.83 27.92 18.49
C LYS A 17 4.32 27.59 18.68
N PRO A 18 5.29 28.22 17.98
CA PRO A 18 6.71 27.90 18.15
C PRO A 18 7.20 28.24 19.56
N LEU A 19 6.77 29.38 20.09
CA LEU A 19 7.11 29.83 21.44
C LEU A 19 6.55 28.92 22.54
N THR A 20 5.34 28.39 22.33
CA THR A 20 4.69 27.48 23.30
C THR A 20 5.39 26.11 23.36
N LYS A 21 6.05 25.67 22.28
CA LYS A 21 6.87 24.44 22.30
C LYS A 21 8.09 24.54 23.20
N LEU A 22 8.56 25.75 23.50
CA LEU A 22 9.66 25.97 24.44
C LEU A 22 9.24 25.71 25.89
N THR A 23 7.95 25.88 26.21
CA THR A 23 7.40 25.59 27.54
C THR A 23 7.05 24.12 27.66
N GLY A 24 7.89 23.33 28.35
CA GLY A 24 7.62 21.90 28.60
C GLY A 24 8.84 20.98 28.70
N LYS A 25 10.06 21.48 28.48
CA LYS A 25 11.27 20.71 28.81
C LYS A 25 11.53 20.79 30.31
N GLU A 26 11.62 19.65 31.00
CA GLU A 26 12.16 19.60 32.36
C GLU A 26 13.60 20.12 32.29
N VAL A 27 13.81 21.31 32.85
CA VAL A 27 15.12 21.93 32.89
C VAL A 27 15.83 21.43 34.15
N LYS A 28 16.93 20.69 33.97
CA LYS A 28 17.75 20.16 35.07
C LYS A 28 18.86 21.11 35.53
N ASP A 29 19.16 22.15 34.76
CA ASP A 29 20.29 23.06 35.02
C ASP A 29 19.88 24.54 35.07
N GLU A 30 20.30 25.24 36.12
CA GLU A 30 20.24 26.69 36.25
C GLU A 30 21.63 27.33 36.04
N PRO A 31 21.75 28.50 35.37
CA PRO A 31 20.68 29.31 34.80
C PRO A 31 20.27 28.85 33.39
N TYR A 32 18.97 28.74 33.17
CA TYR A 32 18.38 28.33 31.90
C TYR A 32 18.45 29.46 30.86
N THR A 33 19.30 29.28 29.84
CA THR A 33 19.37 30.20 28.70
C THR A 33 18.53 29.66 27.55
N ILE A 34 17.43 30.35 27.22
CA ILE A 34 16.62 30.04 26.03
C ILE A 34 17.34 30.61 24.82
N THR A 35 17.79 29.75 23.92
CA THR A 35 18.35 30.18 22.63
C THR A 35 17.23 30.14 21.59
N LEU A 36 16.78 31.30 21.13
CA LEU A 36 15.71 31.38 20.13
C LEU A 36 16.26 31.01 18.75
N THR A 37 15.56 30.09 18.09
CA THR A 37 15.73 29.83 16.66
C THR A 37 15.16 30.98 15.83
N LYS A 38 15.45 30.99 14.53
CA LYS A 38 14.90 31.99 13.60
C LYS A 38 13.37 32.02 13.61
N GLU A 39 12.72 30.86 13.59
CA GLU A 39 11.26 30.70 13.63
C GLU A 39 10.64 31.28 14.91
N GLU A 40 11.27 31.02 16.06
CA GLU A 40 10.81 31.51 17.36
C GLU A 40 10.99 33.03 17.49
N LEU A 41 12.10 33.57 16.95
CA LEU A 41 12.33 35.01 16.92
C LEU A 41 11.32 35.72 16.01
N GLU A 42 11.05 35.19 14.82
CA GLU A 42 10.04 35.72 13.90
C GLU A 42 8.65 35.72 14.56
N SER A 43 8.27 34.61 15.20
CA SER A 43 7.02 34.50 15.96
C SER A 43 6.90 35.54 17.08
N PHE A 44 8.00 35.78 17.81
CA PHE A 44 8.02 36.79 18.87
C PHE A 44 7.87 38.21 18.33
N LEU A 45 8.56 38.53 17.23
CA LEU A 45 8.47 39.84 16.58
C LEU A 45 7.08 40.08 15.99
N GLU A 46 6.48 39.06 15.37
CA GLU A 46 5.12 39.14 14.81
C GLU A 46 4.08 39.39 15.90
N LEU A 47 4.14 38.68 17.04
CA LEU A 47 3.25 38.97 18.18
C LEU A 47 3.39 40.40 18.69
N LYS A 48 4.61 40.93 18.73
CA LYS A 48 4.86 42.32 19.13
C LYS A 48 4.23 43.29 18.13
N GLU A 49 4.38 43.04 16.84
CA GLU A 49 3.77 43.86 15.78
C GLU A 49 2.24 43.82 15.85
N CYS A 50 1.64 42.64 16.03
CA CYS A 50 0.20 42.49 16.22
C CYS A 50 -0.32 43.27 17.44
N MET A 51 0.42 43.27 18.55
CA MET A 51 0.05 44.08 19.72
C MET A 51 0.11 45.58 19.43
N CYS A 52 1.08 46.03 18.64
CA CYS A 52 1.19 47.44 18.24
C CYS A 52 0.11 47.86 17.23
N ARG A 53 -0.41 46.92 16.43
CA ARG A 53 -1.43 47.14 15.39
C ARG A 53 -2.81 46.60 15.75
N ALA A 54 -3.07 46.35 17.03
CA ALA A 54 -4.32 45.76 17.49
C ALA A 54 -5.53 46.60 17.02
N PRO A 55 -6.53 45.99 16.36
CA PRO A 55 -7.70 46.71 15.87
C PRO A 55 -8.63 47.11 17.02
N ALA A 56 -9.45 48.14 16.77
CA ALA A 56 -10.52 48.52 17.71
C ALA A 56 -11.68 47.51 17.66
N LEU A 57 -11.85 46.74 18.72
CA LEU A 57 -12.99 45.85 18.87
C LEU A 57 -14.28 46.62 19.18
N GLY A 58 -15.42 46.11 18.72
CA GLY A 58 -16.75 46.61 19.05
C GLY A 58 -17.28 45.95 20.32
N MET A 59 -18.07 46.69 21.11
CA MET A 59 -18.87 46.06 22.17
C MET A 59 -20.03 45.27 21.52
N PRO A 60 -20.39 44.10 22.06
CA PRO A 60 -21.54 43.33 21.56
C PRO A 60 -22.84 44.14 21.63
N ASP A 61 -23.55 44.20 20.52
CA ASP A 61 -24.86 44.82 20.37
C ASP A 61 -25.93 43.74 20.16
N TYR A 62 -26.66 43.38 21.21
CA TYR A 62 -27.58 42.24 21.18
C TYR A 62 -28.86 42.50 20.38
N GLU A 63 -29.08 43.72 19.89
CA GLU A 63 -30.16 44.02 18.94
C GLU A 63 -29.80 43.59 17.51
N LYS A 64 -28.52 43.29 17.26
CA LYS A 64 -28.00 42.89 15.95
C LYS A 64 -27.55 41.43 15.92
N PRO A 65 -27.74 40.73 14.79
CA PRO A 65 -27.22 39.38 14.64
C PRO A 65 -25.69 39.38 14.63
N PHE A 66 -25.11 38.29 15.13
CA PHE A 66 -23.69 38.03 15.08
C PHE A 66 -23.30 37.29 13.80
N LEU A 67 -22.11 37.57 13.30
CA LEU A 67 -21.47 36.83 12.21
C LEU A 67 -20.14 36.26 12.72
N LEU A 68 -19.96 34.95 12.61
CA LEU A 68 -18.71 34.26 12.97
C LEU A 68 -18.09 33.70 11.70
N PHE A 69 -16.94 34.26 11.31
CA PHE A 69 -16.14 33.73 10.22
C PHE A 69 -15.15 32.72 10.78
N CYS A 70 -15.14 31.51 10.23
CA CYS A 70 -14.36 30.38 10.71
C CYS A 70 -13.48 29.82 9.60
N HIS A 71 -12.21 29.61 9.93
CA HIS A 71 -11.21 29.03 9.05
C HIS A 71 -10.34 28.02 9.82
N GLU A 72 -9.82 27.02 9.11
CA GLU A 72 -8.83 26.08 9.66
C GLU A 72 -7.51 26.26 8.94
N ARG A 73 -6.42 26.44 9.69
CA ARG A 73 -5.07 26.47 9.11
C ARG A 73 -4.07 25.88 10.11
N ASP A 74 -3.15 25.05 9.63
CA ASP A 74 -2.09 24.42 10.42
C ASP A 74 -2.59 23.73 11.70
N ALA A 75 -3.72 23.03 11.57
CA ALA A 75 -4.43 22.37 12.67
C ALA A 75 -4.81 23.33 13.80
N CYS A 76 -5.08 24.59 13.48
CA CYS A 76 -5.60 25.59 14.38
C CYS A 76 -6.96 26.06 13.89
N SER A 77 -7.92 26.16 14.81
CA SER A 77 -9.14 26.91 14.61
C SER A 77 -8.83 28.39 14.64
N LEU A 78 -9.33 29.12 13.65
CA LEU A 78 -9.20 30.56 13.50
C LEU A 78 -10.60 31.11 13.27
N SER A 79 -10.99 32.10 14.05
CA SER A 79 -12.27 32.75 13.82
C SER A 79 -12.31 34.19 14.28
N VAL A 80 -13.21 34.95 13.66
CA VAL A 80 -13.51 36.32 14.06
C VAL A 80 -15.02 36.47 14.20
N LEU A 81 -15.44 36.93 15.38
CA LEU A 81 -16.81 37.31 15.66
C LEU A 81 -16.97 38.77 15.30
N THR A 82 -18.00 39.09 14.53
CA THR A 82 -18.27 40.43 14.01
C THR A 82 -19.75 40.77 14.08
N GLN A 83 -20.06 42.06 14.00
CA GLN A 83 -21.41 42.57 13.82
C GLN A 83 -21.41 43.71 12.80
N VAL A 84 -22.55 43.90 12.13
CA VAL A 84 -22.71 45.00 11.17
C VAL A 84 -22.64 46.34 11.89
N HIS A 85 -21.79 47.24 11.39
CA HIS A 85 -21.60 48.59 11.91
C HIS A 85 -21.50 49.60 10.76
N GLY A 86 -22.64 50.20 10.41
CA GLY A 86 -22.74 50.99 9.18
C GLY A 86 -22.67 50.08 7.96
N ASP A 87 -21.77 50.39 7.04
CA ASP A 87 -21.63 49.67 5.77
C ASP A 87 -20.65 48.48 5.83
N ALA A 88 -20.01 48.25 6.98
CA ALA A 88 -18.98 47.22 7.15
C ALA A 88 -19.20 46.35 8.39
N ASN A 89 -18.52 45.20 8.42
CA ASN A 89 -18.48 44.34 9.60
C ASN A 89 -17.39 44.80 10.56
N ARG A 90 -17.77 45.08 11.81
CA ARG A 90 -16.83 45.41 12.88
C ARG A 90 -16.51 44.17 13.73
N PRO A 91 -15.23 43.84 13.93
CA PRO A 91 -14.83 42.77 14.84
C PRO A 91 -15.23 43.05 16.29
N VAL A 92 -15.82 42.06 16.93
CA VAL A 92 -16.14 42.01 18.37
C VAL A 92 -15.03 41.27 19.11
N ALA A 93 -14.56 40.15 18.56
CA ALA A 93 -13.45 39.38 19.14
C ALA A 93 -12.80 38.47 18.08
N TYR A 94 -11.48 38.27 18.21
CA TYR A 94 -10.75 37.21 17.53
C TYR A 94 -10.60 35.99 18.42
N PHE A 95 -10.75 34.82 17.83
CA PHE A 95 -10.55 33.55 18.49
C PHE A 95 -9.57 32.71 17.68
N SER A 96 -8.70 32.02 18.41
CA SER A 96 -7.86 30.99 17.82
C SER A 96 -7.55 29.93 18.87
N ALA A 97 -7.48 28.68 18.44
CA ALA A 97 -6.98 27.62 19.29
C ALA A 97 -6.37 26.48 18.46
N THR A 98 -5.38 25.80 19.02
CA THR A 98 -4.87 24.55 18.45
C THR A 98 -5.93 23.46 18.59
N LEU A 99 -6.18 22.72 17.51
CA LEU A 99 -6.98 21.51 17.55
C LEU A 99 -6.26 20.45 18.38
N ASP A 100 -7.02 19.59 19.04
CA ASP A 100 -6.44 18.46 19.76
C ASP A 100 -5.77 17.46 18.78
N PRO A 101 -4.82 16.62 19.23
CA PRO A 101 -4.04 15.75 18.33
C PRO A 101 -4.87 14.84 17.41
N VAL A 102 -6.07 14.44 17.85
CA VAL A 102 -6.95 13.58 17.06
C VAL A 102 -7.60 14.39 15.95
N ALA A 103 -8.14 15.57 16.27
CA ALA A 103 -8.73 16.49 15.29
C ALA A 103 -7.68 17.06 14.33
N ALA A 104 -6.49 17.41 14.83
CA ALA A 104 -5.39 17.97 14.06
C ALA A 104 -4.94 17.11 12.88
N ALA A 105 -5.16 15.80 12.96
CA ALA A 105 -4.79 14.86 11.90
C ALA A 105 -5.97 14.34 11.10
N LEU A 106 -7.16 14.94 11.24
CA LEU A 106 -8.23 14.71 10.29
C LEU A 106 -7.88 15.38 8.94
N PRO A 107 -8.53 14.95 7.84
CA PRO A 107 -8.58 15.70 6.57
C PRO A 107 -8.99 17.15 6.77
N GLY A 108 -8.50 18.08 5.94
CA GLY A 108 -8.75 19.53 6.09
C GLY A 108 -10.23 19.89 6.23
N CYS A 109 -11.10 19.29 5.40
CA CYS A 109 -12.55 19.47 5.50
C CYS A 109 -13.12 19.05 6.85
N LEU A 110 -12.64 17.94 7.43
CA LEU A 110 -13.05 17.45 8.75
C LEU A 110 -12.41 18.27 9.89
N ARG A 111 -11.21 18.81 9.68
CA ARG A 111 -10.63 19.78 10.62
C ARG A 111 -11.42 21.07 10.67
N ALA A 112 -11.99 21.51 9.55
CA ALA A 112 -12.90 22.66 9.53
C ALA A 112 -14.15 22.41 10.41
N VAL A 113 -14.72 21.20 10.39
CA VAL A 113 -15.82 20.82 11.31
C VAL A 113 -15.38 20.97 12.77
N ALA A 114 -14.20 20.44 13.12
CA ALA A 114 -13.66 20.55 14.47
C ALA A 114 -13.38 22.02 14.86
N ALA A 115 -12.88 22.83 13.93
CA ALA A 115 -12.60 24.25 14.12
C ALA A 115 -13.85 25.08 14.37
N VAL A 116 -14.95 24.77 13.66
CA VAL A 116 -16.26 25.40 13.90
C VAL A 116 -16.79 25.04 15.27
N GLY A 117 -16.76 23.76 15.64
CA GLY A 117 -17.21 23.32 16.96
C GLY A 117 -16.44 24.00 18.10
N GLN A 118 -15.12 24.16 17.94
CA GLN A 118 -14.28 24.86 18.91
C GLN A 118 -14.57 26.38 18.96
N SER A 119 -14.74 27.01 17.80
CA SER A 119 -15.04 28.45 17.70
C SER A 119 -16.38 28.78 18.33
N LEU A 120 -17.41 27.95 18.13
CA LEU A 120 -18.72 28.11 18.75
C LEU A 120 -18.65 28.05 20.28
N SER A 121 -17.92 27.08 20.84
CA SER A 121 -17.70 27.01 22.29
C SER A 121 -16.94 28.22 22.83
N GLN A 122 -16.07 28.85 22.03
CA GLN A 122 -15.31 30.04 22.46
C GLN A 122 -16.15 31.32 22.42
N CYS A 123 -17.04 31.46 21.45
CA CYS A 123 -17.89 32.65 21.31
C CYS A 123 -19.19 32.57 22.12
N GLU A 124 -19.57 31.40 22.63
CA GLU A 124 -20.82 31.15 23.37
C GLU A 124 -21.06 32.18 24.49
N GLY A 125 -20.03 32.48 25.29
CA GLY A 125 -20.12 33.45 26.39
C GLY A 125 -20.31 34.91 25.95
N ILE A 126 -19.99 35.25 24.70
CA ILE A 126 -20.24 36.59 24.12
C ILE A 126 -21.58 36.64 23.41
N VAL A 127 -21.95 35.59 22.68
CA VAL A 127 -23.18 35.54 21.87
C VAL A 127 -24.42 35.31 22.74
N MET A 128 -24.31 34.59 23.85
CA MET A 128 -25.38 34.38 24.84
C MET A 128 -26.71 33.87 24.24
N GLY A 129 -26.64 33.03 23.19
CA GLY A 129 -27.83 32.45 22.55
C GLY A 129 -28.55 33.36 21.55
N TYR A 130 -28.05 34.57 21.28
CA TYR A 130 -28.59 35.45 20.23
C TYR A 130 -28.28 34.90 18.83
N PRO A 131 -29.00 35.38 17.78
CA PRO A 131 -28.82 34.91 16.41
C PRO A 131 -27.37 35.02 15.93
N LEU A 132 -26.81 33.90 15.48
CA LEU A 132 -25.44 33.75 15.03
C LEU A 132 -25.40 33.08 13.66
N THR A 133 -24.81 33.73 12.67
CA THR A 133 -24.49 33.10 11.38
C THR A 133 -23.02 32.71 11.34
N VAL A 134 -22.75 31.43 11.10
CA VAL A 134 -21.41 30.87 10.98
C VAL A 134 -21.05 30.72 9.51
N LEU A 135 -19.93 31.32 9.10
CA LEU A 135 -19.45 31.41 7.73
C LEU A 135 -18.15 30.62 7.61
N VAL A 136 -18.15 29.56 6.77
CA VAL A 136 -17.03 28.60 6.65
C VAL A 136 -16.82 28.23 5.17
N PRO A 137 -15.58 28.04 4.68
CA PRO A 137 -15.32 27.66 3.28
C PRO A 137 -15.70 26.21 2.92
N HIS A 138 -15.96 25.37 3.91
CA HIS A 138 -16.28 23.95 3.75
C HIS A 138 -17.76 23.65 4.06
N SER A 139 -18.31 22.62 3.42
CA SER A 139 -19.69 22.15 3.62
C SER A 139 -19.86 21.34 4.91
N VAL A 140 -19.76 22.01 6.07
CA VAL A 140 -19.80 21.38 7.40
C VAL A 140 -21.07 20.56 7.64
N GLU A 141 -22.23 21.07 7.23
CA GLU A 141 -23.51 20.37 7.40
C GLU A 141 -23.56 19.05 6.62
N ILE A 142 -23.09 19.05 5.37
CA ILE A 142 -23.03 17.85 4.53
C ILE A 142 -22.04 16.84 5.12
N LEU A 143 -20.89 17.32 5.59
CA LEU A 143 -19.89 16.45 6.22
C LEU A 143 -20.47 15.77 7.46
N LEU A 144 -21.15 16.49 8.36
CA LEU A 144 -21.76 15.91 9.55
C LEU A 144 -22.89 14.92 9.23
N THR A 145 -23.73 15.21 8.24
CA THR A 145 -24.92 14.39 7.92
C THR A 145 -24.62 13.18 7.04
N ARG A 146 -23.66 13.28 6.10
CA ARG A 146 -23.38 12.22 5.12
C ARG A 146 -22.17 11.37 5.42
N THR A 147 -21.16 11.88 6.13
CA THR A 147 -20.02 11.02 6.46
C THR A 147 -20.43 10.04 7.56
N LYS A 148 -20.80 8.82 7.18
CA LYS A 148 -20.79 7.69 8.11
C LYS A 148 -19.34 7.44 8.47
N THR A 149 -19.00 7.88 9.67
CA THR A 149 -17.66 8.21 10.11
C THR A 149 -16.79 7.01 10.43
N GLN A 150 -15.94 6.65 9.49
CA GLN A 150 -14.73 5.90 9.82
C GLN A 150 -13.70 6.78 10.58
N HIS A 151 -13.82 8.12 10.48
CA HIS A 151 -12.72 9.03 10.85
C HIS A 151 -12.94 9.81 12.17
N MET A 152 -14.17 9.92 12.66
CA MET A 152 -14.49 10.54 13.94
C MET A 152 -15.19 9.52 14.83
N THR A 153 -14.89 9.54 16.14
CA THR A 153 -15.60 8.70 17.09
C THR A 153 -17.05 9.18 17.23
N ASN A 154 -17.99 8.26 17.49
CA ASN A 154 -19.40 8.61 17.72
C ASN A 154 -19.55 9.72 18.76
N ALA A 155 -18.78 9.67 19.85
CA ALA A 155 -18.78 10.73 20.87
C ALA A 155 -18.41 12.12 20.34
N ARG A 156 -17.45 12.20 19.40
CA ARG A 156 -17.05 13.49 18.77
C ARG A 156 -18.11 13.98 17.79
N LEU A 157 -18.68 13.08 17.01
CA LEU A 157 -19.77 13.42 16.10
C LEU A 157 -20.96 13.97 16.85
N THR A 158 -21.46 13.23 17.83
CA THR A 158 -22.60 13.68 18.63
C THR A 158 -22.30 15.02 19.28
N LYS A 159 -21.06 15.24 19.75
CA LYS A 159 -20.64 16.56 20.25
C LYS A 159 -20.75 17.65 19.17
N TYR A 160 -20.19 17.44 17.98
CA TYR A 160 -20.22 18.43 16.90
C TYR A 160 -21.63 18.65 16.35
N GLU A 161 -22.41 17.60 16.12
CA GLU A 161 -23.81 17.67 15.73
C GLU A 161 -24.63 18.48 16.74
N THR A 162 -24.45 18.21 18.03
CA THR A 162 -25.19 18.94 19.09
C THR A 162 -24.83 20.43 19.08
N ILE A 163 -23.53 20.76 19.02
CA ILE A 163 -23.08 22.16 19.07
C ILE A 163 -23.46 22.92 17.80
N ILE A 164 -23.27 22.30 16.63
CA ILE A 164 -23.34 22.96 15.32
C ILE A 164 -24.77 22.93 14.75
N LEU A 165 -25.44 21.77 14.79
CA LEU A 165 -26.76 21.56 14.19
C LEU A 165 -27.89 21.61 15.22
N GLY A 166 -27.59 21.33 16.50
CA GLY A 166 -28.59 21.33 17.57
C GLY A 166 -28.95 22.71 18.13
N SER A 167 -28.09 23.72 17.92
CA SER A 167 -28.28 25.07 18.46
C SER A 167 -29.26 25.89 17.59
N PRO A 168 -30.45 26.26 18.09
CA PRO A 168 -31.48 26.92 17.28
C PRO A 168 -31.12 28.34 16.83
N ASN A 169 -30.18 28.98 17.55
CA ASN A 169 -29.70 30.32 17.25
C ASN A 169 -28.54 30.32 16.23
N VAL A 170 -28.05 29.16 15.79
CA VAL A 170 -26.91 29.02 14.89
C VAL A 170 -27.40 28.71 13.48
N THR A 171 -26.98 29.51 12.50
CA THR A 171 -27.22 29.29 11.07
C THR A 171 -25.88 29.09 10.35
N LEU A 172 -25.70 27.97 9.65
CA LEU A 172 -24.51 27.72 8.84
C LEU A 172 -24.66 28.31 7.44
N LYS A 173 -23.61 28.96 6.94
CA LYS A 173 -23.49 29.41 5.56
C LYS A 173 -22.08 29.14 5.03
N ARG A 174 -21.97 28.84 3.74
CA ARG A 174 -20.68 28.65 3.08
C ARG A 174 -20.14 30.00 2.58
N CYS A 175 -18.84 30.27 2.74
CA CYS A 175 -18.20 31.48 2.22
C CYS A 175 -16.82 31.17 1.63
N THR A 176 -16.52 31.66 0.44
CA THR A 176 -15.32 31.31 -0.35
C THR A 176 -14.13 32.23 -0.07
N VAL A 177 -14.33 33.46 0.40
CA VAL A 177 -13.24 34.46 0.45
C VAL A 177 -13.15 35.15 1.81
N LEU A 178 -12.16 34.77 2.61
CA LEU A 178 -11.72 35.50 3.81
C LEU A 178 -10.39 36.18 3.51
N ASN A 179 -10.24 37.43 3.92
CA ASN A 179 -8.95 38.12 3.92
C ASN A 179 -8.01 37.43 4.92
N PRO A 180 -6.84 36.92 4.49
CA PRO A 180 -5.93 36.18 5.37
C PRO A 180 -5.38 36.99 6.56
N ALA A 181 -5.36 38.33 6.46
CA ALA A 181 -4.82 39.22 7.48
C ALA A 181 -5.86 39.63 8.54
N THR A 182 -7.13 39.76 8.14
CA THR A 182 -8.21 40.23 9.03
C THR A 182 -9.25 39.17 9.36
N LEU A 183 -9.24 38.03 8.65
CA LEU A 183 -10.30 37.00 8.66
C LEU A 183 -11.69 37.56 8.33
N LEU A 184 -11.77 38.78 7.77
CA LEU A 184 -13.01 39.39 7.31
C LEU A 184 -13.27 39.03 5.84
N PRO A 185 -14.53 38.97 5.40
CA PRO A 185 -14.85 38.79 3.99
C PRO A 185 -14.32 39.98 3.17
N ILE A 186 -13.86 39.71 1.95
CA ILE A 186 -13.45 40.77 1.02
C ILE A 186 -14.71 41.45 0.48
N GLU A 187 -14.81 42.78 0.60
CA GLU A 187 -15.93 43.56 0.07
C GLU A 187 -16.01 43.39 -1.47
N ASN A 188 -17.22 43.13 -1.98
CA ASN A 188 -17.63 42.86 -3.38
C ASN A 188 -17.87 41.40 -3.81
N THR A 189 -17.77 40.41 -2.93
CA THR A 189 -18.42 39.11 -3.22
C THR A 189 -19.83 39.14 -2.68
N GLU A 190 -20.78 39.60 -3.50
CA GLU A 190 -22.19 39.21 -3.32
C GLU A 190 -22.20 37.69 -3.13
N ILE A 191 -22.80 37.21 -2.04
CA ILE A 191 -23.09 35.80 -1.83
C ILE A 191 -24.07 35.41 -2.94
N LYS A 192 -23.57 35.07 -4.13
CA LYS A 192 -24.35 34.50 -5.20
C LYS A 192 -24.40 33.00 -4.94
N ASP A 193 -25.60 32.50 -4.68
CA ASP A 193 -25.88 31.08 -4.75
C ASP A 193 -25.38 30.56 -6.10
N GLY A 194 -24.26 29.82 -6.10
CA GLY A 194 -23.65 29.28 -7.32
C GLY A 194 -22.17 29.59 -7.57
N GLU A 195 -21.42 30.22 -6.66
CA GLU A 195 -19.95 30.28 -6.81
C GLU A 195 -19.32 28.88 -6.83
N GLU A 196 -18.39 28.66 -7.77
CA GLU A 196 -17.56 27.45 -7.84
C GLU A 196 -16.70 27.36 -6.58
N PHE A 197 -17.09 26.48 -5.66
CA PHE A 197 -16.30 26.19 -4.48
C PHE A 197 -14.99 25.51 -4.88
N GLU A 198 -13.87 25.88 -4.23
CA GLU A 198 -12.53 25.36 -4.55
C GLU A 198 -12.44 23.82 -4.62
N HIS A 199 -13.30 23.10 -3.90
CA HIS A 199 -13.38 21.65 -3.95
C HIS A 199 -14.71 21.09 -3.40
N ASP A 200 -15.02 19.85 -3.78
CA ASP A 200 -16.03 19.02 -3.12
C ASP A 200 -15.45 18.43 -1.83
N CYS A 201 -16.02 18.84 -0.70
CA CYS A 201 -15.56 18.39 0.62
C CYS A 201 -15.73 16.88 0.84
N LEU A 202 -16.71 16.24 0.20
CA LEU A 202 -16.91 14.79 0.32
C LEU A 202 -15.81 14.04 -0.43
N GLU A 203 -15.60 14.38 -1.69
CA GLU A 203 -14.60 13.74 -2.54
C GLU A 203 -13.18 13.90 -1.97
N VAL A 204 -12.81 15.11 -1.54
CA VAL A 204 -11.49 15.36 -0.92
C VAL A 204 -11.33 14.57 0.39
N THR A 205 -12.39 14.45 1.19
CA THR A 205 -12.35 13.67 2.42
C THR A 205 -12.13 12.19 2.10
N GLU A 206 -12.85 11.62 1.13
CA GLU A 206 -12.69 10.21 0.73
C GLU A 206 -11.31 9.90 0.13
N LEU A 207 -10.76 10.81 -0.69
CA LEU A 207 -9.43 10.63 -1.29
C LEU A 207 -8.32 10.71 -0.25
N SER A 208 -8.45 11.61 0.73
CA SER A 208 -7.41 11.83 1.75
C SER A 208 -7.36 10.75 2.85
N THR A 209 -8.39 9.91 2.96
CA THR A 209 -8.51 8.91 4.02
C THR A 209 -8.06 7.52 3.59
N LYS A 210 -7.96 7.27 2.29
CA LYS A 210 -7.39 6.03 1.76
C LYS A 210 -5.89 6.19 1.52
N PRO A 211 -5.08 5.14 1.70
CA PRO A 211 -3.69 5.14 1.26
C PRO A 211 -3.59 5.35 -0.26
N ARG A 212 -4.61 4.91 -1.00
CA ARG A 212 -4.66 4.90 -2.46
C ARG A 212 -6.11 5.04 -2.92
N SER A 213 -6.37 5.80 -3.97
CA SER A 213 -7.74 6.13 -4.40
C SER A 213 -8.49 4.95 -5.04
N ASP A 214 -7.78 4.08 -5.78
CA ASP A 214 -8.34 2.94 -6.52
C ASP A 214 -8.41 1.63 -5.70
N ILE A 215 -8.01 1.64 -4.43
CA ILE A 215 -8.01 0.44 -3.60
C ILE A 215 -9.44 -0.05 -3.32
N LYS A 216 -9.64 -1.36 -3.47
CA LYS A 216 -10.95 -2.01 -3.27
C LYS A 216 -10.90 -3.02 -2.12
N ASP A 217 -12.03 -3.13 -1.45
CA ASP A 217 -12.32 -4.14 -0.42
C ASP A 217 -12.95 -5.42 -1.02
N THR A 218 -13.20 -5.42 -2.32
CA THR A 218 -13.76 -6.51 -3.11
C THR A 218 -12.80 -6.94 -4.21
N GLN A 219 -12.86 -8.22 -4.58
CA GLN A 219 -11.99 -8.83 -5.58
C GLN A 219 -12.07 -8.09 -6.93
N LEU A 220 -10.92 -7.89 -7.59
CA LEU A 220 -10.86 -7.28 -8.92
C LEU A 220 -11.48 -8.22 -9.98
N LYS A 221 -12.05 -7.64 -11.05
CA LYS A 221 -12.60 -8.41 -12.17
C LYS A 221 -11.50 -9.08 -13.01
N GLU A 222 -10.41 -8.36 -13.21
CA GLU A 222 -9.21 -8.83 -13.93
C GLU A 222 -8.06 -8.87 -12.92
N ASN A 223 -7.49 -10.06 -12.72
CA ASN A 223 -6.35 -10.27 -11.85
C ASN A 223 -5.23 -10.92 -12.66
N ASP A 224 -4.03 -10.37 -12.58
CA ASP A 224 -2.82 -11.09 -12.99
C ASP A 224 -2.53 -12.20 -11.96
N TYR A 225 -2.73 -11.90 -10.68
CA TYR A 225 -2.56 -12.84 -9.57
C TYR A 225 -3.63 -12.67 -8.49
N ILE A 226 -4.00 -13.80 -7.87
CA ILE A 226 -4.73 -13.83 -6.61
C ILE A 226 -3.81 -14.44 -5.56
N MET A 227 -3.52 -13.66 -4.52
CA MET A 227 -2.61 -14.02 -3.44
C MET A 227 -3.37 -14.16 -2.13
N PHE A 228 -2.91 -15.10 -1.30
CA PHE A 228 -3.36 -15.35 0.06
C PHE A 228 -2.16 -15.11 0.97
N VAL A 229 -2.36 -14.31 2.01
CA VAL A 229 -1.30 -13.98 2.97
C VAL A 229 -1.70 -14.38 4.38
N ASP A 230 -0.72 -14.86 5.12
CA ASP A 230 -0.87 -15.20 6.53
C ASP A 230 0.44 -14.96 7.29
N GLY A 231 0.31 -14.61 8.57
CA GLY A 231 1.41 -14.37 9.49
C GLY A 231 1.20 -15.09 10.82
N SER A 232 2.06 -16.07 11.08
CA SER A 232 1.95 -16.91 12.28
C SER A 232 3.04 -16.59 13.31
N CYS A 233 2.69 -16.73 14.60
CA CYS A 233 3.65 -16.69 15.70
C CYS A 233 3.32 -17.80 16.70
N LEU A 234 4.24 -18.74 16.89
CA LEU A 234 4.06 -19.97 17.66
C LEU A 234 5.26 -20.20 18.57
N ARG A 235 5.08 -20.99 19.63
CA ARG A 235 6.19 -21.46 20.46
C ARG A 235 6.76 -22.75 19.88
N ASP A 236 8.08 -22.80 19.73
CA ASP A 236 8.78 -24.04 19.39
C ASP A 236 8.82 -25.00 20.59
N LEU A 237 9.37 -26.20 20.38
CA LEU A 237 9.51 -27.24 21.41
C LEU A 237 10.40 -26.80 22.59
N SER A 238 11.24 -25.77 22.41
CA SER A 238 12.05 -25.17 23.48
C SER A 238 11.31 -24.08 24.26
N GLY A 239 10.08 -23.74 23.85
CA GLY A 239 9.26 -22.67 24.44
C GLY A 239 9.55 -21.28 23.88
N THR A 240 10.45 -21.15 22.91
CA THR A 240 10.85 -19.89 22.29
C THR A 240 9.81 -19.47 21.25
N LEU A 241 9.42 -18.18 21.24
CA LEU A 241 8.51 -17.65 20.23
C LEU A 241 9.23 -17.53 18.88
N ARG A 242 8.61 -18.09 17.84
CA ARG A 242 9.04 -18.00 16.45
C ARG A 242 7.90 -17.44 15.62
N ALA A 243 8.21 -16.52 14.72
CA ALA A 243 7.26 -16.01 13.76
C ALA A 243 7.65 -16.36 12.33
N GLY A 244 6.66 -16.41 11.45
CA GLY A 244 6.84 -16.66 10.03
C GLY A 244 5.68 -16.07 9.25
N TYR A 245 5.92 -15.79 7.98
CA TYR A 245 4.90 -15.30 7.06
C TYR A 245 4.89 -16.13 5.79
N ALA A 246 3.75 -16.11 5.10
CA ALA A 246 3.61 -16.70 3.79
C ALA A 246 2.79 -15.80 2.86
N VAL A 247 3.19 -15.79 1.59
CA VAL A 247 2.47 -15.24 0.45
C VAL A 247 2.32 -16.38 -0.53
N CYS A 248 1.08 -16.85 -0.69
CA CYS A 248 0.76 -18.03 -1.48
C CYS A 248 -0.26 -17.69 -2.57
N THR A 249 -0.18 -18.43 -3.66
CA THR A 249 -1.27 -18.58 -4.63
C THR A 249 -1.88 -19.97 -4.43
N ILE A 250 -3.03 -20.24 -5.04
CA ILE A 250 -3.58 -21.61 -5.04
C ILE A 250 -2.65 -22.63 -5.70
N SER A 251 -1.77 -22.16 -6.61
CA SER A 251 -0.80 -22.97 -7.35
C SER A 251 0.52 -23.20 -6.62
N GLY A 252 0.75 -22.52 -5.48
CA GLY A 252 2.00 -22.67 -4.73
C GLY A 252 2.49 -21.38 -4.08
N ILE A 253 3.65 -21.47 -3.45
CA ILE A 253 4.29 -20.41 -2.66
C ILE A 253 4.92 -19.36 -3.59
N VAL A 254 4.63 -18.08 -3.34
CA VAL A 254 5.29 -16.94 -4.01
C VAL A 254 6.50 -16.49 -3.19
N GLU A 255 6.29 -16.26 -1.89
CA GLU A 255 7.34 -15.91 -0.93
C GLU A 255 6.91 -16.41 0.44
N ALA A 256 7.82 -17.05 1.19
CA ALA A 256 7.57 -17.43 2.58
C ALA A 256 8.88 -17.44 3.35
N SER A 257 8.86 -17.03 4.62
CA SER A 257 10.05 -17.04 5.45
C SER A 257 9.72 -16.98 6.93
N TRP A 258 10.62 -17.53 7.75
CA TRP A 258 10.67 -17.24 9.17
C TRP A 258 11.20 -15.82 9.44
N LEU A 259 10.90 -15.29 10.62
CA LEU A 259 11.23 -13.93 11.05
C LEU A 259 12.01 -13.96 12.36
N GLU A 260 13.28 -13.57 12.31
CA GLU A 260 14.20 -13.67 13.45
C GLU A 260 13.89 -12.70 14.60
N LYS A 261 13.48 -11.47 14.28
CA LYS A 261 13.27 -10.39 15.25
C LYS A 261 11.81 -10.09 15.54
N VAL A 262 10.90 -10.97 15.11
CA VAL A 262 9.46 -10.78 15.22
C VAL A 262 8.87 -11.83 16.15
N PHE A 263 8.14 -11.36 17.16
CA PHE A 263 7.54 -12.21 18.19
C PHE A 263 6.02 -11.99 18.32
N SER A 264 5.37 -11.42 17.30
CA SER A 264 3.94 -11.12 17.28
C SER A 264 3.30 -11.56 15.97
N ALA A 265 2.19 -12.31 16.06
CA ALA A 265 1.41 -12.72 14.90
C ALA A 265 0.91 -11.50 14.11
N GLN A 266 0.45 -10.45 14.79
CA GLN A 266 -0.01 -9.22 14.13
C GLN A 266 1.10 -8.55 13.30
N VAL A 267 2.35 -8.62 13.74
CA VAL A 267 3.48 -8.04 12.99
C VAL A 267 3.82 -8.94 11.79
N ALA A 268 3.78 -10.25 11.96
CA ALA A 268 3.97 -11.20 10.86
C ALA A 268 2.91 -11.02 9.76
N GLU A 269 1.65 -10.78 10.13
CA GLU A 269 0.55 -10.46 9.20
C GLU A 269 0.84 -9.20 8.35
N LEU A 270 1.32 -8.12 9.00
CA LEU A 270 1.67 -6.90 8.29
C LEU A 270 2.84 -7.10 7.34
N ILE A 271 3.83 -7.90 7.75
CA ILE A 271 4.96 -8.26 6.90
C ILE A 271 4.47 -9.10 5.72
N ALA A 272 3.58 -10.07 5.92
CA ALA A 272 3.01 -10.90 4.86
C ALA A 272 2.31 -10.03 3.79
N LEU A 273 1.44 -9.10 4.22
CA LEU A 273 0.77 -8.14 3.34
C LEU A 273 1.77 -7.24 2.60
N THR A 274 2.77 -6.73 3.31
CA THR A 274 3.82 -5.87 2.73
C THR A 274 4.59 -6.63 1.64
N LYS A 275 4.94 -7.90 1.92
CA LYS A 275 5.66 -8.77 0.97
C LYS A 275 4.84 -9.13 -0.25
N ALA A 276 3.54 -9.39 -0.09
CA ALA A 276 2.64 -9.60 -1.23
C ALA A 276 2.56 -8.38 -2.15
N CYS A 277 2.54 -7.16 -1.59
CA CYS A 277 2.57 -5.94 -2.38
C CYS A 277 3.88 -5.79 -3.18
N HIS A 278 5.03 -6.15 -2.58
CA HIS A 278 6.32 -6.15 -3.26
C HIS A 278 6.42 -7.23 -4.35
N ALA A 279 5.80 -8.39 -4.15
CA ALA A 279 5.74 -9.44 -5.17
C ALA A 279 4.84 -9.06 -6.36
N ALA A 280 3.93 -8.10 -6.19
CA ALA A 280 2.95 -7.67 -7.18
C ALA A 280 3.27 -6.33 -7.86
N VAL A 281 4.53 -5.89 -7.88
CA VAL A 281 4.95 -4.62 -8.51
C VAL A 281 4.49 -4.56 -9.97
N ASN A 282 3.78 -3.49 -10.33
CA ASN A 282 3.19 -3.26 -11.67
C ASN A 282 2.18 -4.32 -12.15
N LEU A 283 1.59 -5.11 -11.25
CA LEU A 283 0.58 -6.12 -11.57
C LEU A 283 -0.79 -5.75 -11.00
N LYS A 284 -1.86 -6.30 -11.57
CA LYS A 284 -3.21 -6.27 -11.01
C LYS A 284 -3.41 -7.44 -10.06
N VAL A 285 -3.58 -7.15 -8.76
CA VAL A 285 -3.58 -8.20 -7.73
C VAL A 285 -4.77 -8.08 -6.78
N THR A 286 -5.38 -9.22 -6.45
CA THR A 286 -6.25 -9.35 -5.26
C THR A 286 -5.50 -10.11 -4.17
N ILE A 287 -5.38 -9.49 -2.99
CA ILE A 287 -4.73 -10.06 -1.81
C ILE A 287 -5.79 -10.36 -0.75
N TYR A 288 -5.92 -11.63 -0.39
CA TYR A 288 -6.78 -12.08 0.71
C TYR A 288 -5.98 -12.15 2.00
N THR A 289 -6.53 -11.58 3.07
CA THR A 289 -5.96 -11.64 4.42
C THR A 289 -7.05 -11.95 5.44
N ASP A 290 -6.74 -12.81 6.40
CA ASP A 290 -7.62 -13.06 7.53
C ASP A 290 -7.32 -12.15 8.75
N SER A 291 -6.35 -11.24 8.62
CA SER A 291 -6.05 -10.22 9.63
C SER A 291 -7.02 -9.04 9.55
N ARG A 292 -7.90 -8.90 10.55
CA ARG A 292 -8.79 -7.72 10.67
C ARG A 292 -7.99 -6.44 10.91
N TYR A 293 -6.84 -6.57 11.57
CA TYR A 293 -5.93 -5.47 11.85
C TYR A 293 -5.25 -4.99 10.57
N GLY A 294 -4.68 -5.91 9.77
CA GLY A 294 -4.10 -5.59 8.46
C GLY A 294 -5.13 -4.93 7.54
N PHE A 295 -6.32 -5.53 7.41
CA PHE A 295 -7.43 -4.95 6.64
C PHE A 295 -7.79 -3.53 7.11
N GLY A 296 -7.87 -3.31 8.44
CA GLY A 296 -8.19 -1.99 8.99
C GLY A 296 -7.10 -0.94 8.76
N ILE A 297 -5.83 -1.33 8.70
CA ILE A 297 -4.75 -0.41 8.32
C ILE A 297 -4.93 0.06 6.88
N VAL A 298 -5.27 -0.86 5.98
CA VAL A 298 -5.43 -0.55 4.56
C VAL A 298 -6.67 0.32 4.30
N HIS A 299 -7.79 0.03 4.95
CA HIS A 299 -9.09 0.65 4.61
C HIS A 299 -9.60 1.68 5.61
N ASP A 300 -9.30 1.53 6.91
CA ASP A 300 -10.01 2.28 7.96
C ASP A 300 -9.13 3.41 8.57
N PHE A 301 -7.90 3.11 8.98
CA PHE A 301 -7.13 4.00 9.87
C PHE A 301 -5.63 4.17 9.57
N GLY A 302 -5.04 3.41 8.65
CA GLY A 302 -3.59 3.49 8.37
C GLY A 302 -3.16 4.86 7.86
N GLN A 303 -3.89 5.42 6.89
CA GLN A 303 -3.60 6.74 6.34
C GLN A 303 -3.74 7.86 7.39
N LEU A 304 -4.76 7.75 8.25
CA LEU A 304 -4.96 8.67 9.37
C LEU A 304 -3.79 8.62 10.36
N TRP A 305 -3.28 7.43 10.67
CA TRP A 305 -2.10 7.30 11.53
C TRP A 305 -0.84 7.84 10.88
N SER A 306 -0.68 7.71 9.56
CA SER A 306 0.43 8.32 8.84
C SER A 306 0.39 9.85 8.96
N GLN A 307 -0.80 10.46 8.83
CA GLN A 307 -1.00 11.91 9.04
C GLN A 307 -0.72 12.35 10.49
N ARG A 308 -0.88 11.46 11.47
CA ARG A 308 -0.52 11.69 12.89
C ARG A 308 0.97 11.51 13.20
N GLY A 309 1.80 11.16 12.22
CA GLY A 309 3.18 10.73 12.49
C GLY A 309 3.23 9.45 13.33
N PHE A 310 2.24 8.55 13.15
CA PHE A 310 2.09 7.29 13.88
C PHE A 310 1.98 7.47 15.40
N MET A 311 1.26 8.50 15.85
CA MET A 311 0.92 8.72 17.26
C MET A 311 -0.53 8.40 17.58
N THR A 312 -0.76 7.85 18.78
CA THR A 312 -2.09 7.63 19.36
C THR A 312 -2.70 8.94 19.89
N SER A 313 -3.98 8.92 20.25
CA SER A 313 -4.66 10.07 20.86
C SER A 313 -4.05 10.54 22.18
N SER A 314 -3.35 9.65 22.89
CA SER A 314 -2.63 9.95 24.14
C SER A 314 -1.21 10.49 23.91
N GLY A 315 -0.79 10.66 22.64
CA GLY A 315 0.56 11.12 22.30
C GLY A 315 1.65 10.05 22.39
N SER A 316 1.30 8.80 22.71
CA SER A 316 2.22 7.66 22.65
C SER A 316 2.31 7.11 21.23
N PRO A 317 3.45 6.54 20.81
CA PRO A 317 3.61 5.96 19.48
C PRO A 317 2.64 4.77 19.28
N VAL A 318 2.11 4.66 18.07
CA VAL A 318 1.29 3.51 17.65
C VAL A 318 2.17 2.26 17.66
N LYS A 319 1.63 1.16 18.21
CA LYS A 319 2.32 -0.13 18.19
C LYS A 319 2.58 -0.55 16.73
N ASN A 320 3.79 -1.01 16.45
CA ASN A 320 4.21 -1.46 15.11
C ASN A 320 4.19 -0.35 14.03
N GLY A 321 4.38 0.92 14.42
CA GLY A 321 4.31 2.06 13.49
C GLY A 321 5.22 1.96 12.27
N GLU A 322 6.41 1.36 12.41
CA GLU A 322 7.33 1.10 11.30
C GLU A 322 6.73 0.17 10.25
N GLN A 323 6.17 -0.97 10.67
CA GLN A 323 5.58 -1.95 9.75
C GLN A 323 4.31 -1.41 9.06
N ILE A 324 3.55 -0.56 9.77
CA ILE A 324 2.39 0.13 9.19
C ILE A 324 2.85 1.08 8.09
N ARG A 325 3.90 1.86 8.35
CA ARG A 325 4.49 2.77 7.35
C ARG A 325 4.97 2.00 6.12
N ASP A 326 5.69 0.90 6.33
CA ASP A 326 6.21 0.08 5.24
C ASP A 326 5.08 -0.51 4.38
N LEU A 327 3.99 -0.97 5.02
CA LEU A 327 2.80 -1.45 4.32
C LEU A 327 2.14 -0.33 3.48
N LEU A 328 1.99 0.88 4.03
CA LEU A 328 1.40 2.01 3.32
C LEU A 328 2.22 2.44 2.08
N HIS A 329 3.55 2.34 2.15
CA HIS A 329 4.41 2.53 1.00
C HIS A 329 4.28 1.39 -0.01
N ALA A 330 4.27 0.13 0.46
CA ALA A 330 4.21 -1.03 -0.41
C ALA A 330 2.90 -1.12 -1.22
N ILE A 331 1.77 -0.67 -0.65
CA ILE A 331 0.46 -0.63 -1.32
C ILE A 331 0.46 0.23 -2.60
N GLN A 332 1.42 1.15 -2.74
CA GLN A 332 1.56 1.98 -3.95
C GLN A 332 2.23 1.23 -5.11
N LEU A 333 2.87 0.08 -4.86
CA LEU A 333 3.70 -0.63 -5.85
C LEU A 333 2.90 -1.39 -6.94
N PRO A 334 1.76 -2.03 -6.64
CA PRO A 334 0.98 -2.72 -7.68
C PRO A 334 0.31 -1.74 -8.65
N LEU A 335 -0.06 -2.21 -9.84
CA LEU A 335 -0.78 -1.38 -10.82
C LEU A 335 -2.24 -1.14 -10.39
N GLU A 336 -2.94 -2.21 -9.99
CA GLU A 336 -4.26 -2.18 -9.37
C GLU A 336 -4.27 -3.17 -8.20
N ILE A 337 -4.88 -2.80 -7.08
CA ILE A 337 -4.89 -3.64 -5.86
C ILE A 337 -6.26 -3.71 -5.21
N ALA A 338 -6.67 -4.93 -4.86
CA ALA A 338 -7.74 -5.18 -3.90
C ALA A 338 -7.20 -5.92 -2.68
N VAL A 339 -7.53 -5.45 -1.48
CA VAL A 339 -7.21 -6.14 -0.22
C VAL A 339 -8.52 -6.56 0.42
N VAL A 340 -8.76 -7.87 0.46
CA VAL A 340 -10.05 -8.46 0.81
C VAL A 340 -9.94 -9.24 2.12
N LYS A 341 -10.89 -8.99 3.02
CA LYS A 341 -10.99 -9.74 4.28
C LYS A 341 -11.64 -11.10 4.03
N CYS A 342 -10.97 -12.19 4.42
CA CYS A 342 -11.54 -13.54 4.47
C CYS A 342 -11.73 -14.02 5.91
N SER A 343 -12.53 -15.07 6.11
CA SER A 343 -12.77 -15.66 7.43
C SER A 343 -11.66 -16.66 7.79
N ALA A 344 -11.01 -16.46 8.94
CA ALA A 344 -9.99 -17.36 9.46
C ALA A 344 -10.59 -18.74 9.82
N HIS A 345 -9.79 -19.79 9.66
CA HIS A 345 -10.08 -21.16 10.14
C HIS A 345 -11.46 -21.72 9.74
N THR A 346 -11.90 -21.43 8.53
CA THR A 346 -13.12 -22.02 7.96
C THR A 346 -12.83 -23.44 7.46
N ARG A 347 -13.78 -24.37 7.67
CA ARG A 347 -13.71 -25.75 7.13
C ARG A 347 -14.28 -25.88 5.72
N SER A 348 -14.57 -24.75 5.07
CA SER A 348 -15.16 -24.72 3.74
C SER A 348 -14.09 -25.02 2.68
N GLN A 349 -14.51 -25.67 1.59
CA GLN A 349 -13.64 -26.01 0.45
C GLN A 349 -13.78 -25.02 -0.71
N ASP A 350 -14.29 -23.82 -0.43
CA ASP A 350 -14.30 -22.76 -1.42
C ASP A 350 -12.88 -22.26 -1.71
N PHE A 351 -12.72 -21.65 -2.88
CA PHE A 351 -11.44 -21.18 -3.39
C PHE A 351 -10.68 -20.30 -2.38
N VAL A 352 -11.41 -19.44 -1.66
CA VAL A 352 -10.81 -18.50 -0.71
C VAL A 352 -10.33 -19.23 0.55
N SER A 353 -11.16 -20.09 1.14
CA SER A 353 -10.79 -20.84 2.34
C SER A 353 -9.66 -21.83 2.12
N MET A 354 -9.60 -22.48 0.95
CA MET A 354 -8.45 -23.34 0.59
C MET A 354 -7.16 -22.53 0.48
N GLY A 355 -7.19 -21.38 -0.20
CA GLY A 355 -6.02 -20.52 -0.33
C GLY A 355 -5.54 -19.95 1.01
N ASN A 356 -6.48 -19.52 1.86
CA ASN A 356 -6.16 -19.03 3.20
C ASN A 356 -5.59 -20.14 4.10
N GLY A 357 -6.21 -21.32 4.09
CA GLY A 357 -5.71 -22.48 4.83
C GLY A 357 -4.31 -22.89 4.41
N TYR A 358 -4.02 -22.80 3.10
CA TYR A 358 -2.67 -23.07 2.59
C TYR A 358 -1.65 -22.02 3.06
N ALA A 359 -1.99 -20.72 3.01
CA ALA A 359 -1.12 -19.67 3.53
C ALA A 359 -0.84 -19.85 5.04
N ASP A 360 -1.85 -20.15 5.85
CA ASP A 360 -1.70 -20.45 7.30
C ASP A 360 -0.77 -21.66 7.51
N GLN A 361 -0.97 -22.76 6.77
CA GLN A 361 -0.10 -23.93 6.89
C GLN A 361 1.37 -23.60 6.60
N VAL A 362 1.64 -22.85 5.53
CA VAL A 362 3.01 -22.47 5.14
C VAL A 362 3.62 -21.50 6.16
N ALA A 363 2.87 -20.49 6.61
CA ALA A 363 3.36 -19.52 7.58
C ALA A 363 3.71 -20.18 8.93
N ARG A 364 2.85 -21.08 9.41
CA ARG A 364 3.11 -21.89 10.62
C ARG A 364 4.34 -22.78 10.45
N PHE A 365 4.50 -23.40 9.29
CA PHE A 365 5.65 -24.26 9.01
C PHE A 365 6.97 -23.47 9.00
N CYS A 366 7.00 -22.32 8.32
CA CYS A 366 8.15 -21.41 8.34
C CYS A 366 8.50 -20.97 9.76
N ALA A 367 7.49 -20.58 10.55
CA ALA A 367 7.69 -20.17 11.94
C ALA A 367 8.35 -21.29 12.79
N LEU A 368 7.78 -22.49 12.78
CA LEU A 368 8.25 -23.58 13.66
C LEU A 368 9.62 -24.13 13.25
N ASN A 369 9.89 -24.24 11.95
CA ASN A 369 11.11 -24.85 11.45
C ASN A 369 12.24 -23.84 11.19
N CYS A 370 11.97 -22.53 11.32
CA CYS A 370 12.90 -21.46 10.98
C CYS A 370 13.41 -21.57 9.53
N ILE A 371 12.48 -21.80 8.59
CA ILE A 371 12.77 -22.06 7.18
C ILE A 371 12.36 -20.87 6.32
N SER A 372 13.20 -20.58 5.32
CA SER A 372 12.92 -19.62 4.26
C SER A 372 12.71 -20.34 2.92
N PHE A 373 11.73 -19.90 2.12
CA PHE A 373 11.44 -20.48 0.81
C PHE A 373 12.66 -20.46 -0.12
N LYS A 374 13.47 -19.39 -0.07
CA LYS A 374 14.70 -19.27 -0.88
C LYS A 374 15.79 -20.29 -0.51
N GLU A 375 15.77 -20.80 0.71
CA GLU A 375 16.83 -21.67 1.24
C GLU A 375 16.44 -23.15 1.13
N GLN A 376 15.18 -23.48 1.43
CA GLN A 376 14.72 -24.87 1.55
C GLN A 376 13.27 -25.05 1.07
N TRP A 377 13.02 -24.73 -0.21
CA TRP A 377 11.69 -24.84 -0.81
C TRP A 377 11.10 -26.26 -0.79
N GLU A 378 11.95 -27.30 -0.86
CA GLU A 378 11.55 -28.72 -0.91
C GLU A 378 10.87 -29.19 0.38
N LEU A 379 11.19 -28.54 1.51
CA LEU A 379 10.65 -28.90 2.82
C LEU A 379 9.31 -28.22 3.10
N LEU A 380 8.93 -27.22 2.31
CA LEU A 380 7.72 -26.46 2.57
C LEU A 380 6.47 -27.22 2.15
N PRO A 381 5.34 -27.02 2.87
CA PRO A 381 4.07 -27.63 2.52
C PRO A 381 3.70 -27.32 1.07
N GLN A 382 3.51 -28.37 0.27
CA GLN A 382 2.97 -28.24 -1.07
C GLN A 382 1.45 -28.10 -0.96
N PRO A 383 0.78 -27.36 -1.87
CA PRO A 383 -0.66 -27.19 -1.80
C PRO A 383 -1.33 -28.58 -1.84
N GLU A 384 -2.33 -28.84 -1.00
CA GLU A 384 -3.06 -30.14 -1.00
C GLU A 384 -3.71 -30.44 -2.37
N ASN A 385 -3.89 -29.40 -3.18
CA ASN A 385 -4.14 -29.50 -4.62
C ASN A 385 -2.85 -29.74 -5.43
N ASP A 386 -2.00 -30.64 -4.95
CA ASP A 386 -0.88 -31.19 -5.70
C ASP A 386 -1.37 -32.20 -6.77
N THR A 387 -2.43 -31.81 -7.47
CA THR A 387 -2.77 -32.36 -8.77
C THR A 387 -1.90 -31.74 -9.87
N THR A 388 -1.03 -30.76 -9.57
CA THR A 388 -0.15 -30.14 -10.58
C THR A 388 1.33 -30.56 -10.54
N LEU A 389 1.95 -30.94 -9.41
CA LEU A 389 3.22 -31.71 -9.50
C LEU A 389 2.97 -33.20 -9.72
N SER A 390 1.78 -33.72 -9.43
CA SER A 390 1.43 -35.09 -9.80
C SER A 390 0.96 -35.26 -11.25
N LEU A 391 0.81 -34.22 -12.06
CA LEU A 391 0.44 -34.41 -13.48
C LEU A 391 1.61 -34.90 -14.35
N ALA A 392 2.85 -34.58 -13.99
CA ALA A 392 4.03 -35.11 -14.68
C ALA A 392 4.54 -36.44 -14.08
N LEU A 393 4.30 -36.68 -12.78
CA LEU A 393 4.76 -37.89 -12.06
C LEU A 393 3.65 -38.90 -11.70
N ARG A 394 2.35 -38.60 -11.92
CA ARG A 394 1.20 -39.51 -11.76
C ARG A 394 0.26 -39.48 -12.96
N VAL A 395 0.81 -39.69 -14.15
CA VAL A 395 0.00 -40.12 -15.32
C VAL A 395 -0.64 -41.49 -15.09
N VAL A 396 -0.25 -42.19 -14.03
CA VAL A 396 -0.78 -43.51 -13.68
C VAL A 396 -2.11 -43.44 -12.91
N ASP A 397 -2.61 -42.26 -12.54
CA ASP A 397 -3.93 -42.13 -11.88
C ASP A 397 -4.89 -41.21 -12.64
N THR A 398 -5.07 -41.50 -13.93
CA THR A 398 -6.40 -41.72 -14.56
C THR A 398 -6.23 -41.91 -16.07
N LEU A 399 -5.97 -43.16 -16.48
CA LEU A 399 -6.17 -43.60 -17.86
C LEU A 399 -7.55 -43.16 -18.39
N ASP A 400 -8.57 -43.10 -17.52
CA ASP A 400 -9.91 -42.59 -17.83
C ASP A 400 -9.98 -41.09 -18.20
N LYS A 401 -9.17 -40.23 -17.57
CA LYS A 401 -9.12 -38.80 -17.91
C LYS A 401 -8.39 -38.60 -19.23
N LEU A 402 -7.31 -39.34 -19.47
CA LEU A 402 -6.62 -39.31 -20.76
C LEU A 402 -7.50 -39.85 -21.88
N LYS A 403 -8.24 -40.94 -21.63
CA LYS A 403 -9.25 -41.50 -22.54
C LYS A 403 -10.33 -40.47 -22.88
N THR A 404 -10.86 -39.78 -21.87
CA THR A 404 -11.86 -38.72 -22.06
C THR A 404 -11.27 -37.56 -22.88
N LEU A 405 -10.05 -37.13 -22.60
CA LEU A 405 -9.42 -36.04 -23.35
C LEU A 405 -9.12 -36.44 -24.80
N GLN A 406 -8.65 -37.67 -25.04
CA GLN A 406 -8.42 -38.21 -26.38
C GLN A 406 -9.74 -38.44 -27.14
N SER A 407 -10.85 -38.76 -26.47
CA SER A 407 -12.15 -38.93 -27.12
C SER A 407 -12.68 -37.62 -27.72
N HIS A 408 -12.44 -36.48 -27.05
CA HIS A 408 -12.83 -35.14 -27.49
C HIS A 408 -11.91 -34.52 -28.56
N VAL A 409 -10.81 -35.20 -28.93
CA VAL A 409 -9.92 -34.73 -30.00
C VAL A 409 -10.59 -34.84 -31.37
N GLY A 410 -10.45 -33.78 -32.17
CA GLY A 410 -11.02 -33.67 -33.52
C GLY A 410 -10.53 -34.78 -34.47
N LYS A 411 -11.39 -35.13 -35.44
CA LYS A 411 -11.15 -36.24 -36.39
C LYS A 411 -9.84 -36.07 -37.20
N GLU A 412 -9.42 -34.85 -37.47
CA GLU A 412 -8.18 -34.56 -38.21
C GLU A 412 -6.92 -34.91 -37.43
N GLU A 413 -6.91 -34.63 -36.13
CA GLU A 413 -5.78 -34.94 -35.26
C GLU A 413 -5.66 -36.45 -35.02
N LYS A 414 -6.78 -37.16 -34.85
CA LYS A 414 -6.80 -38.63 -34.81
C LYS A 414 -6.30 -39.26 -36.11
N ARG A 415 -6.68 -38.72 -37.28
CA ARG A 415 -6.12 -39.14 -38.58
C ARG A 415 -4.61 -38.91 -38.65
N SER A 416 -4.11 -37.82 -38.06
CA SER A 416 -2.68 -37.56 -37.97
C SER A 416 -1.97 -38.62 -37.13
N TRP A 417 -2.53 -39.00 -35.98
CA TRP A 417 -1.99 -40.08 -35.13
C TRP A 417 -1.94 -41.42 -35.87
N GLN A 418 -2.98 -41.76 -36.64
CA GLN A 418 -3.00 -42.97 -37.48
C GLN A 418 -1.90 -42.94 -38.55
N LYS A 419 -1.71 -41.80 -39.24
CA LYS A 419 -0.61 -41.62 -40.21
C LYS A 419 0.77 -41.77 -39.56
N MET A 420 0.89 -41.44 -38.28
CA MET A 420 2.13 -41.58 -37.48
C MET A 420 2.28 -42.97 -36.84
N GLN A 421 1.47 -43.96 -37.26
CA GLN A 421 1.50 -45.33 -36.73
C GLN A 421 1.18 -45.43 -35.23
N CYS A 422 0.45 -44.46 -34.66
CA CYS A 422 -0.13 -44.60 -33.34
C CYS A 422 -1.35 -45.52 -33.41
N VAL A 423 -1.47 -46.42 -32.44
CA VAL A 423 -2.56 -47.41 -32.35
C VAL A 423 -3.37 -47.16 -31.08
N GLN A 424 -4.65 -47.52 -31.14
CA GLN A 424 -5.53 -47.47 -29.98
C GLN A 424 -5.45 -48.82 -29.26
N ARG A 425 -5.14 -48.83 -27.96
CA ARG A 425 -5.15 -50.03 -27.11
C ARG A 425 -6.59 -50.48 -26.82
N GLU A 426 -6.72 -51.67 -26.23
CA GLU A 426 -8.00 -52.26 -25.78
C GLU A 426 -8.77 -51.34 -24.80
N ASP A 427 -8.08 -50.44 -24.09
CA ASP A 427 -8.68 -49.47 -23.16
C ASP A 427 -9.17 -48.15 -23.82
N ASP A 428 -9.23 -48.08 -25.16
CA ASP A 428 -9.51 -46.89 -25.99
C ASP A 428 -8.44 -45.78 -25.96
N ILE A 429 -7.24 -46.04 -25.46
CA ILE A 429 -6.17 -45.03 -25.34
C ILE A 429 -5.18 -45.13 -26.49
N TRP A 430 -4.82 -43.99 -27.07
CA TRP A 430 -3.85 -43.89 -28.17
C TRP A 430 -2.42 -43.93 -27.66
N VAL A 431 -1.63 -44.83 -28.24
CA VAL A 431 -0.20 -45.03 -27.95
C VAL A 431 0.65 -45.03 -29.22
N SER A 432 1.91 -44.66 -29.11
CA SER A 432 2.89 -44.74 -30.20
C SER A 432 3.39 -46.17 -30.42
N ARG A 433 4.13 -46.41 -31.52
CA ARG A 433 4.82 -47.69 -31.79
C ARG A 433 5.79 -48.12 -30.67
N GLU A 434 6.32 -47.16 -29.91
CA GLU A 434 7.23 -47.39 -28.79
C GLU A 434 6.47 -47.61 -27.46
N GLY A 435 5.14 -47.68 -27.48
CA GLY A 435 4.30 -47.89 -26.29
C GLY A 435 4.06 -46.65 -25.43
N LYS A 436 4.44 -45.46 -25.91
CA LYS A 436 4.30 -44.17 -25.19
C LYS A 436 2.91 -43.57 -25.37
N LEU A 437 2.41 -42.86 -24.38
CA LEU A 437 1.08 -42.25 -24.40
C LEU A 437 1.04 -41.05 -25.36
N VAL A 438 0.01 -40.98 -26.21
CA VAL A 438 -0.15 -39.85 -27.14
C VAL A 438 -0.80 -38.66 -26.43
N LEU A 439 -0.10 -37.54 -26.35
CA LEU A 439 -0.62 -36.32 -25.74
C LEU A 439 -1.36 -35.45 -26.79
N PRO A 440 -2.61 -35.01 -26.56
CA PRO A 440 -3.32 -34.08 -27.43
C PRO A 440 -2.60 -32.73 -27.64
N ASN A 441 -2.75 -32.14 -28.83
CA ASN A 441 -2.12 -30.87 -29.18
C ASN A 441 -2.52 -29.71 -28.25
N SER A 442 -3.75 -29.73 -27.74
CA SER A 442 -4.29 -28.72 -26.83
C SER A 442 -3.52 -28.61 -25.50
N LEU A 443 -2.86 -29.70 -25.08
CA LEU A 443 -2.16 -29.77 -23.79
C LEU A 443 -0.65 -29.48 -23.91
N LEU A 444 -0.10 -29.40 -25.14
CA LEU A 444 1.33 -29.25 -25.36
C LEU A 444 1.91 -27.97 -24.71
N SER A 445 1.16 -26.86 -24.75
CA SER A 445 1.58 -25.59 -24.17
C SER A 445 1.54 -25.59 -22.64
N GLN A 446 0.65 -26.38 -22.04
CA GLN A 446 0.58 -26.56 -20.59
C GLN A 446 1.74 -27.43 -20.13
N PHE A 447 1.96 -28.58 -20.77
CA PHE A 447 3.08 -29.48 -20.47
C PHE A 447 4.43 -28.79 -20.70
N ALA A 448 4.59 -28.01 -21.76
CA ALA A 448 5.83 -27.26 -21.99
C ALA A 448 6.11 -26.26 -20.86
N ARG A 449 5.10 -25.56 -20.35
CA ARG A 449 5.24 -24.66 -19.19
C ARG A 449 5.58 -25.41 -17.91
N LEU A 450 4.99 -26.60 -17.69
CA LEU A 450 5.28 -27.43 -16.52
C LEU A 450 6.75 -27.89 -16.51
N TYR A 451 7.23 -28.46 -17.62
CA TYR A 451 8.64 -28.89 -17.73
C TYR A 451 9.62 -27.71 -17.68
N HIS A 452 9.21 -26.53 -18.17
CA HIS A 452 10.06 -25.35 -18.15
C HIS A 452 10.13 -24.67 -16.78
N GLY A 453 9.02 -24.61 -16.04
CA GLY A 453 8.81 -23.70 -14.92
C GLY A 453 9.60 -23.96 -13.64
N GLN A 454 10.05 -25.19 -13.39
CA GLN A 454 10.74 -25.52 -12.12
C GLN A 454 12.25 -25.31 -12.16
N ALA A 455 12.88 -25.46 -13.34
CA ALA A 455 14.34 -25.40 -13.47
C ALA A 455 14.80 -24.62 -14.71
N HIS A 456 13.89 -23.89 -15.37
CA HIS A 456 14.15 -23.19 -16.63
C HIS A 456 14.81 -24.10 -17.67
N LEU A 457 14.37 -25.36 -17.72
CA LEU A 457 14.96 -26.37 -18.59
C LEU A 457 14.97 -25.85 -20.04
N GLY A 458 16.14 -25.91 -20.66
CA GLY A 458 16.29 -25.57 -22.07
C GLY A 458 15.49 -26.52 -22.96
N ARG A 459 15.19 -26.08 -24.19
CA ARG A 459 14.39 -26.82 -25.17
C ARG A 459 14.72 -28.31 -25.23
N ASP A 460 16.01 -28.64 -25.36
CA ASP A 460 16.45 -30.02 -25.58
C ASP A 460 16.41 -30.87 -24.28
N ALA A 461 16.47 -30.25 -23.10
CA ALA A 461 16.23 -30.94 -21.84
C ALA A 461 14.75 -31.28 -21.66
N MET A 462 13.85 -30.34 -21.95
CA MET A 462 12.40 -30.59 -21.90
C MET A 462 11.97 -31.70 -22.86
N ILE A 463 12.52 -31.73 -24.08
CA ILE A 463 12.20 -32.79 -25.06
C ILE A 463 12.68 -34.16 -24.56
N ARG A 464 13.85 -34.23 -23.92
CA ARG A 464 14.36 -35.49 -23.37
C ARG A 464 13.43 -36.01 -22.27
N SER A 465 13.04 -35.17 -21.32
CA SER A 465 12.13 -35.56 -20.23
C SER A 465 10.75 -35.94 -20.76
N PHE A 466 10.20 -35.18 -21.70
CA PHE A 466 8.89 -35.47 -22.31
C PHE A 466 8.87 -36.83 -23.03
N LYS A 467 9.95 -37.18 -23.74
CA LYS A 467 10.05 -38.42 -24.52
C LYS A 467 10.14 -39.70 -23.67
N ILE A 468 10.31 -39.59 -22.35
CA ILE A 468 10.32 -40.75 -21.45
C ILE A 468 8.91 -41.37 -21.42
N ASP A 469 7.89 -40.55 -21.18
CA ASP A 469 6.52 -41.02 -20.94
C ASP A 469 5.54 -40.70 -22.07
N TRP A 470 5.82 -39.65 -22.86
CA TRP A 470 4.86 -39.06 -23.80
C TRP A 470 5.34 -39.03 -25.25
N PHE A 471 4.37 -39.03 -26.16
CA PHE A 471 4.59 -38.89 -27.59
C PHE A 471 3.69 -37.80 -28.19
N ASN A 472 4.33 -36.75 -28.72
CA ASN A 472 3.73 -35.82 -29.68
C ASN A 472 4.86 -35.04 -30.39
N PRO A 473 4.97 -35.10 -31.73
CA PRO A 473 6.07 -34.44 -32.46
C PRO A 473 6.01 -32.90 -32.39
N LYS A 474 4.83 -32.31 -32.15
CA LYS A 474 4.65 -30.86 -32.03
C LYS A 474 5.12 -30.31 -30.68
N PHE A 475 5.43 -31.17 -29.70
CA PHE A 475 5.93 -30.74 -28.39
C PHE A 475 7.21 -29.91 -28.50
N ARG A 476 8.08 -30.21 -29.48
CA ARG A 476 9.30 -29.44 -29.74
C ARG A 476 9.03 -27.95 -29.97
N HIS A 477 7.97 -27.65 -30.72
CA HIS A 477 7.58 -26.27 -31.01
C HIS A 477 7.03 -25.58 -29.76
N ALA A 478 6.21 -26.28 -28.96
CA ALA A 478 5.70 -25.76 -27.68
C ALA A 478 6.83 -25.48 -26.68
N ALA A 479 7.82 -26.38 -26.58
CA ALA A 479 9.02 -26.21 -25.78
C ALA A 479 9.83 -24.96 -26.21
N GLU A 480 10.02 -24.77 -27.52
CA GLU A 480 10.75 -23.63 -28.07
C GLU A 480 10.05 -22.29 -27.83
N ILE A 481 8.73 -22.21 -28.04
CA ILE A 481 7.92 -21.05 -27.72
C ILE A 481 8.02 -20.71 -26.22
N THR A 482 8.00 -21.73 -25.36
CA THR A 482 8.01 -21.54 -23.90
C THR A 482 9.36 -20.99 -23.42
N CYS A 483 10.49 -21.50 -23.93
CA CYS A 483 11.81 -20.93 -23.64
C CYS A 483 11.95 -19.49 -24.17
N HIS A 484 11.41 -19.21 -25.36
CA HIS A 484 11.48 -17.87 -25.96
C HIS A 484 10.64 -16.83 -25.20
N ARG A 485 9.48 -17.22 -24.67
CA ARG A 485 8.59 -16.34 -23.89
C ARG A 485 9.00 -16.20 -22.42
N CYS A 486 9.94 -17.00 -21.94
CA CYS A 486 10.38 -16.94 -20.56
C CYS A 486 11.34 -15.77 -20.32
N VAL A 487 10.89 -14.76 -19.58
CA VAL A 487 11.68 -13.56 -19.25
C VAL A 487 12.99 -13.92 -18.56
N ILE A 488 12.97 -14.88 -17.62
CA ILE A 488 14.15 -15.33 -16.88
C ILE A 488 15.18 -15.96 -17.83
N CYS A 489 14.74 -16.83 -18.75
CA CYS A 489 15.64 -17.42 -19.75
C CYS A 489 16.18 -16.40 -20.75
N GLN A 490 15.39 -15.39 -21.13
CA GLN A 490 15.83 -14.33 -22.04
C GLN A 490 16.83 -13.37 -21.37
N GLN A 491 16.68 -13.12 -20.07
CA GLN A 491 17.60 -12.27 -19.29
C GLN A 491 18.91 -13.01 -18.95
N MET A 492 18.84 -14.28 -18.56
CA MET A 492 20.00 -15.04 -18.10
C MET A 492 20.81 -15.69 -19.23
N ASN A 493 20.19 -16.02 -20.37
CA ASN A 493 20.90 -16.54 -21.55
C ASN A 493 21.18 -15.42 -22.56
N ALA A 494 21.89 -14.38 -22.13
CA ALA A 494 22.33 -13.31 -23.02
C ALA A 494 23.34 -13.84 -24.06
N GLY A 495 22.86 -14.16 -25.26
CA GLY A 495 23.63 -14.16 -26.51
C GLY A 495 23.86 -15.53 -27.18
N LYS A 496 23.36 -15.67 -28.41
CA LYS A 496 24.11 -16.40 -29.44
C LYS A 496 25.42 -15.64 -29.64
N GLY A 497 26.55 -16.34 -29.62
CA GLY A 497 27.88 -15.74 -29.73
C GLY A 497 27.96 -14.70 -30.85
N THR A 498 28.45 -13.51 -30.52
CA THR A 498 28.70 -12.45 -31.48
C THR A 498 29.78 -12.94 -32.45
N VAL A 499 29.49 -12.97 -33.75
CA VAL A 499 30.53 -13.22 -34.75
C VAL A 499 31.41 -11.97 -34.79
N VAL A 500 32.54 -12.02 -34.09
CA VAL A 500 33.53 -10.94 -34.08
C VAL A 500 34.30 -10.98 -35.39
N THR A 501 34.21 -9.91 -36.18
CA THR A 501 35.13 -9.69 -37.31
C THR A 501 36.51 -9.29 -36.77
N LEU A 502 37.54 -10.05 -37.13
CA LEU A 502 38.94 -9.78 -36.78
C LEU A 502 39.31 -8.34 -37.19
N SER A 503 39.79 -7.55 -36.23
CA SER A 503 40.32 -6.21 -36.46
C SER A 503 41.77 -6.11 -35.96
N HIS A 504 42.57 -5.25 -36.59
CA HIS A 504 43.98 -5.06 -36.22
C HIS A 504 44.12 -4.31 -34.90
N ILE A 505 44.95 -4.85 -34.01
CA ILE A 505 45.29 -4.23 -32.73
C ILE A 505 46.28 -3.08 -32.99
N GLY A 506 45.94 -1.85 -32.57
CA GLY A 506 46.82 -0.67 -32.70
C GLY A 506 48.11 -0.76 -31.88
N ARG A 507 49.18 -0.07 -32.32
CA ARG A 507 50.53 -0.08 -31.70
C ARG A 507 50.53 0.49 -30.27
N ALA A 508 51.27 -0.16 -29.37
CA ALA A 508 51.45 0.31 -27.99
C ALA A 508 52.35 1.55 -27.92
N GLY A 509 52.00 2.50 -27.05
CA GLY A 509 52.71 3.79 -26.88
C GLY A 509 53.84 3.80 -25.84
N GLY A 510 54.10 2.67 -25.18
CA GLY A 510 55.13 2.53 -24.15
C GLY A 510 55.07 1.15 -23.47
N PRO A 511 56.11 0.74 -22.72
CA PRO A 511 56.18 -0.59 -22.12
C PRO A 511 55.10 -0.81 -21.06
N PHE A 512 54.46 -1.98 -21.08
CA PHE A 512 53.36 -2.41 -20.18
C PHE A 512 52.06 -1.63 -20.35
N ASN A 513 51.96 -0.80 -21.38
CA ASN A 513 50.74 -0.02 -21.61
C ASN A 513 49.61 -0.89 -22.16
N LYS A 514 49.95 -2.07 -22.71
CA LYS A 514 48.97 -3.06 -23.16
C LYS A 514 49.44 -4.47 -22.86
N ILE A 515 48.65 -5.19 -22.07
CA ILE A 515 48.86 -6.59 -21.74
C ILE A 515 47.79 -7.40 -22.47
N GLN A 516 48.20 -8.35 -23.29
CA GLN A 516 47.31 -9.31 -23.90
C GLN A 516 47.51 -10.67 -23.26
N MET A 517 46.40 -11.32 -22.90
CA MET A 517 46.38 -12.64 -22.29
C MET A 517 45.55 -13.56 -23.18
N ASP A 518 46.08 -14.75 -23.46
CA ASP A 518 45.37 -15.78 -24.23
C ASP A 518 45.76 -17.17 -23.73
N PHE A 519 45.00 -18.19 -24.12
CA PHE A 519 45.31 -19.58 -23.80
C PHE A 519 45.67 -20.34 -25.07
N ILE A 520 46.81 -21.02 -25.04
CA ILE A 520 47.19 -21.95 -26.12
C ILE A 520 46.95 -23.37 -25.63
N GLU A 521 46.23 -24.14 -26.44
CA GLU A 521 46.02 -25.55 -26.19
C GLU A 521 47.25 -26.36 -26.63
N MET A 522 47.76 -27.19 -25.72
CA MET A 522 48.91 -28.06 -25.94
C MET A 522 48.53 -29.51 -25.62
N PRO A 523 49.26 -30.50 -26.16
CA PRO A 523 49.04 -31.91 -25.81
C PRO A 523 49.08 -32.11 -24.29
N VAL A 524 48.12 -32.89 -23.77
CA VAL A 524 47.93 -33.06 -22.32
C VAL A 524 49.18 -33.67 -21.68
N CYS A 525 49.80 -32.93 -20.76
CA CYS A 525 50.95 -33.38 -19.99
C CYS A 525 50.70 -33.06 -18.51
N GLY A 526 50.78 -34.08 -17.64
CA GLY A 526 50.56 -33.90 -16.20
C GLY A 526 49.13 -33.47 -15.79
N GLY A 527 48.12 -33.75 -16.63
CA GLY A 527 46.72 -33.40 -16.36
C GLY A 527 46.34 -31.95 -16.73
N LEU A 528 47.29 -31.17 -17.26
CA LEU A 528 47.06 -29.80 -17.75
C LEU A 528 47.09 -29.79 -19.29
N ARG A 529 46.17 -29.03 -19.90
CA ARG A 529 45.94 -28.98 -21.35
C ARG A 529 46.13 -27.59 -21.97
N TYR A 530 46.06 -26.54 -21.15
CA TYR A 530 46.10 -25.16 -21.62
C TYR A 530 47.23 -24.42 -20.93
N VAL A 531 47.96 -23.61 -21.70
CA VAL A 531 49.00 -22.71 -21.21
C VAL A 531 48.46 -21.29 -21.34
N LEU A 532 48.44 -20.54 -20.23
CA LEU A 532 48.17 -19.11 -20.25
C LEU A 532 49.40 -18.38 -20.79
N VAL A 533 49.22 -17.67 -21.89
CA VAL A 533 50.24 -16.83 -22.52
C VAL A 533 49.90 -15.37 -22.25
N ILE A 534 50.90 -14.64 -21.75
CA ILE A 534 50.79 -13.21 -21.50
C ILE A 534 51.85 -12.52 -22.33
N VAL A 535 51.41 -11.64 -23.24
CA VAL A 535 52.30 -10.82 -24.06
C VAL A 535 52.13 -9.37 -23.63
N CYS A 536 53.20 -8.78 -23.13
CA CYS A 536 53.27 -7.37 -22.78
C CYS A 536 53.89 -6.60 -23.95
N PHE A 537 53.17 -5.62 -24.46
CA PHE A 537 53.66 -4.69 -25.49
C PHE A 537 54.16 -3.38 -24.88
#